data_AF-A0A5S5MDX6-F1
#
_entry.id   AF-A0A5S5MDX6-F1
#
_cell.length_a   1.000
_cell.length_b   1.000
_cell.length_c   1.000
_cell.angle_alpha   90.00
_cell.angle_beta   90.00
_cell.angle_gamma   90.00
#
_symmetry.space_group_name_H-M   'P 1'
#
loop_
_entity.id
_entity.type
_entity.pdbx_description
1 polymer ?
#
loop_
_entity_poly.entity_id
_entity_poly.type
_entity_poly.pdbx_seq_one_letter_code
_entity_poly.pdbx_strand_id
1 'polypeptide(L)'
;MAESSFNCSVYQGFNFQKDGQELVGHLVSLSIGGEALTADMDVTDPTSANMSEYVKVVGVISQIYWNGGYADPIQLAFQVSTAVKNKVAVFQHSELSNTEVNMQFNIYDYDPDAKMYYLCFHSNETDLNGLIMKSGGELAFHIDMNQSMEVVSPKNYTMSLGVMPEPKSQDIHLAVSNTDKFVKKWGVNVG
;
A
#
# COMPACT_ATOMS: atom_id res chain seq x y z
N MET A 1 6.50 -18.05 10.28
CA MET A 1 6.58 -16.64 10.74
C MET A 1 5.17 -16.14 10.91
N ALA A 2 4.91 -15.18 11.80
CA ALA A 2 3.58 -14.59 11.91
C ALA A 2 3.26 -13.80 10.64
N GLU A 3 2.11 -14.10 10.03
CA GLU A 3 1.58 -13.37 8.89
C GLU A 3 1.15 -11.96 9.30
N SER A 4 1.21 -11.05 8.35
CA SER A 4 0.81 -9.66 8.47
C SER A 4 -0.33 -9.43 7.48
N SER A 5 -1.56 -9.41 7.99
CA SER A 5 -2.79 -9.29 7.21
C SER A 5 -3.62 -8.14 7.78
N PHE A 6 -3.80 -7.09 6.99
CA PHE A 6 -4.51 -5.89 7.41
C PHE A 6 -5.63 -5.58 6.42
N ASN A 7 -6.87 -5.57 6.91
CA ASN A 7 -8.04 -5.11 6.17
C ASN A 7 -8.31 -3.67 6.58
N CYS A 8 -8.02 -2.74 5.67
CA CYS A 8 -8.08 -1.31 5.91
C CYS A 8 -9.45 -0.77 5.48
N SER A 9 -9.97 0.19 6.26
CA SER A 9 -11.22 0.86 5.95
C SER A 9 -10.97 1.92 4.88
N VAL A 10 -11.44 1.66 3.66
CA VAL A 10 -11.32 2.63 2.56
C VAL A 10 -12.15 3.88 2.85
N TYR A 11 -13.30 3.71 3.51
CA TYR A 11 -14.11 4.83 3.95
C TYR A 11 -13.32 5.77 4.87
N GLN A 12 -12.61 5.23 5.88
CA GLN A 12 -11.74 6.05 6.73
C GLN A 12 -10.53 6.62 5.99
N GLY A 13 -9.96 5.91 5.02
CA GLY A 13 -8.85 6.45 4.23
C GLY A 13 -9.25 7.67 3.39
N PHE A 14 -10.48 7.73 2.88
CA PHE A 14 -10.99 8.90 2.15
C PHE A 14 -11.67 9.95 3.04
N ASN A 15 -12.43 9.52 4.05
CA ASN A 15 -13.27 10.35 4.91
C ASN A 15 -12.88 10.15 6.37
N PHE A 16 -11.62 10.43 6.68
CA PHE A 16 -11.05 10.12 7.98
C PHE A 16 -11.78 10.82 9.13
N GLN A 17 -12.10 10.03 10.15
CA GLN A 17 -12.77 10.47 11.38
C GLN A 17 -11.99 9.98 12.59
N LYS A 18 -11.68 10.90 13.50
CA LYS A 18 -10.94 10.61 14.74
C LYS A 18 -11.50 9.47 15.58
N ASP A 19 -12.82 9.38 15.60
CA ASP A 19 -13.53 8.45 16.47
C ASP A 19 -13.76 7.09 15.78
N GLY A 20 -13.36 6.94 14.50
CA GLY A 20 -13.56 5.70 13.75
C GLY A 20 -12.78 4.52 14.33
N GLN A 21 -11.57 4.74 14.83
CA GLN A 21 -10.69 3.70 15.40
C GLN A 21 -10.51 2.48 14.47
N GLU A 22 -10.58 2.67 13.16
CA GLU A 22 -10.38 1.61 12.16
C GLU A 22 -8.96 1.70 11.56
N LEU A 23 -8.48 0.59 11.02
CA LEU A 23 -7.24 0.54 10.25
C LEU A 23 -7.37 1.44 9.01
N VAL A 24 -6.34 2.24 8.76
CA VAL A 24 -6.25 3.10 7.58
C VAL A 24 -4.99 2.73 6.82
N GLY A 25 -5.07 2.62 5.50
CA GLY A 25 -3.93 2.25 4.67
C GLY A 25 -3.71 3.23 3.53
N HIS A 26 -2.47 3.71 3.39
CA HIS A 26 -2.05 4.66 2.38
C HIS A 26 -0.93 4.08 1.53
N LEU A 27 -1.10 4.12 0.20
CA LEU A 27 -0.03 3.87 -0.75
C LEU A 27 0.55 5.21 -1.20
N VAL A 28 1.67 5.60 -0.60
CA VAL A 28 2.27 6.94 -0.73
C VAL A 28 2.91 7.12 -2.11
N SER A 29 3.70 6.13 -2.55
CA SER A 29 4.32 6.13 -3.87
C SER A 29 4.25 4.75 -4.51
N LEU A 30 4.14 4.72 -5.83
CA LEU A 30 4.18 3.51 -6.63
C LEU A 30 4.72 3.84 -8.02
N SER A 31 5.77 3.12 -8.43
CA SER A 31 6.28 3.10 -9.79
C SER A 31 6.21 1.68 -10.33
N ILE A 32 5.82 1.53 -11.59
CA ILE A 32 5.75 0.23 -12.27
C ILE A 32 6.48 0.35 -13.61
N GLY A 33 7.43 -0.55 -13.87
CA GLY A 33 8.19 -0.58 -15.12
C GLY A 33 8.99 0.68 -15.39
N GLY A 34 9.45 1.38 -14.34
CA GLY A 34 10.14 2.67 -14.42
C GLY A 34 9.21 3.89 -14.54
N GLU A 35 7.90 3.68 -14.63
CA GLU A 35 6.91 4.74 -14.73
C GLU A 35 6.26 5.01 -13.38
N ALA A 36 6.50 6.21 -12.83
CA ALA A 36 5.84 6.66 -11.61
C ALA A 36 4.33 6.86 -11.83
N LEU A 37 3.51 6.36 -10.91
CA LEU A 37 2.09 6.65 -10.83
C LEU A 37 1.88 7.94 -10.03
N THR A 38 0.88 8.72 -10.42
CA THR A 38 0.64 10.03 -9.80
C THR A 38 0.03 9.87 -8.41
N ALA A 39 0.63 10.52 -7.41
CA ALA A 39 0.04 10.70 -6.08
C ALA A 39 -0.89 11.92 -6.07
N ASP A 40 -2.12 11.74 -6.58
CA ASP A 40 -3.09 12.82 -6.81
C ASP A 40 -4.26 12.84 -5.81
N MET A 41 -4.27 11.94 -4.82
CA MET A 41 -5.26 11.93 -3.76
C MET A 41 -4.71 12.60 -2.51
N ASP A 42 -5.39 13.64 -2.04
CA ASP A 42 -5.11 14.25 -0.74
C ASP A 42 -5.95 13.54 0.33
N VAL A 43 -5.28 12.84 1.26
CA VAL A 43 -5.90 12.13 2.38
C VAL A 43 -5.32 12.61 3.70
N THR A 44 -6.07 12.48 4.80
CA THR A 44 -5.61 12.97 6.10
C THR A 44 -4.56 12.03 6.68
N ASP A 45 -3.45 12.55 7.24
CA ASP A 45 -2.52 11.72 8.01
C ASP A 45 -3.12 11.39 9.40
N PRO A 46 -3.39 10.10 9.71
CA PRO A 46 -3.95 9.71 10.99
C PRO A 46 -3.08 10.05 12.20
N THR A 47 -1.77 10.16 12.01
CA THR A 47 -0.79 10.46 13.07
C THR A 47 -0.57 11.95 13.27
N SER A 48 -1.07 12.79 12.36
CA SER A 48 -0.89 14.24 12.47
C SER A 48 -1.64 14.83 13.66
N ALA A 49 -1.03 15.85 14.29
CA ALA A 49 -1.65 16.54 15.40
C ALA A 49 -2.95 17.21 14.94
N ASN A 50 -4.07 16.87 15.60
CA ASN A 50 -5.40 17.41 15.29
C ASN A 50 -5.87 17.23 13.84
N MET A 51 -5.33 16.25 13.09
CA MET A 51 -5.78 15.95 11.72
C MET A 51 -5.60 17.12 10.76
N SER A 52 -4.61 17.97 10.99
CA SER A 52 -4.39 19.18 10.19
C SER A 52 -3.52 18.96 8.95
N GLU A 53 -2.89 17.80 8.84
CA GLU A 53 -1.97 17.51 7.75
C GLU A 53 -2.57 16.52 6.76
N TYR A 54 -2.34 16.81 5.48
CA TYR A 54 -2.76 15.98 4.37
C TYR A 54 -1.52 15.39 3.69
N VAL A 55 -1.63 14.13 3.30
CA VAL A 55 -0.60 13.40 2.56
C VAL A 55 -1.14 13.11 1.17
N LYS A 56 -0.30 13.34 0.15
CA LYS A 56 -0.58 12.92 -1.22
C LYS A 56 -0.26 11.45 -1.38
N VAL A 57 -1.25 10.68 -1.83
CA VAL A 57 -1.14 9.23 -2.01
C VAL A 57 -1.52 8.84 -3.44
N VAL A 58 -0.94 7.75 -3.93
CA VAL A 58 -1.32 7.10 -5.19
C VAL A 58 -2.68 6.39 -5.03
N GLY A 59 -2.95 5.88 -3.83
CA GLY A 59 -4.22 5.24 -3.52
C GLY A 59 -4.42 4.94 -2.04
N VAL A 60 -5.66 4.62 -1.70
CA VAL A 60 -6.07 4.17 -0.36
C VAL A 60 -6.11 2.65 -0.35
N ILE A 61 -5.32 2.03 0.52
CA ILE A 61 -5.23 0.57 0.65
C ILE A 61 -6.50 0.05 1.31
N SER A 62 -7.11 -0.98 0.74
CA SER A 62 -8.23 -1.74 1.30
C SER A 62 -7.76 -3.03 1.97
N GLN A 63 -6.70 -3.64 1.44
CA GLN A 63 -6.11 -4.84 2.02
C GLN A 63 -4.61 -4.89 1.72
N ILE A 64 -3.82 -5.32 2.70
CA ILE A 64 -2.42 -5.68 2.48
C ILE A 64 -2.08 -6.97 3.23
N TYR A 65 -1.38 -7.86 2.55
CA TYR A 65 -1.02 -9.19 3.04
C TYR A 65 0.45 -9.50 2.78
N TRP A 66 1.12 -10.01 3.80
CA TRP A 66 2.47 -10.56 3.70
C TRP A 66 2.66 -11.71 4.69
N ASN A 67 3.11 -12.86 4.19
CA ASN A 67 3.30 -14.07 5.01
C ASN A 67 4.57 -14.00 5.91
N GLY A 68 5.34 -12.91 5.84
CA GLY A 68 6.43 -12.61 6.75
C GLY A 68 7.79 -13.19 6.32
N GLY A 69 7.85 -14.00 5.27
CA GLY A 69 9.09 -14.55 4.74
C GLY A 69 9.87 -13.56 3.88
N TYR A 70 11.19 -13.77 3.82
CA TYR A 70 12.11 -12.92 3.06
C TYR A 70 11.84 -12.94 1.55
N ALA A 71 11.33 -14.05 1.02
CA ALA A 71 10.98 -14.21 -0.39
C ALA A 71 9.47 -14.18 -0.64
N ASP A 72 8.67 -13.95 0.40
CA ASP A 72 7.22 -13.94 0.27
C ASP A 72 6.76 -12.64 -0.39
N PRO A 73 5.78 -12.70 -1.31
CA PRO A 73 5.22 -11.51 -1.92
C PRO A 73 4.45 -10.68 -0.90
N ILE A 74 4.44 -9.37 -1.13
CA ILE A 74 3.47 -8.46 -0.51
C ILE A 74 2.33 -8.29 -1.52
N GLN A 75 1.12 -8.60 -1.08
CA GLN A 75 -0.09 -8.48 -1.89
C GLN A 75 -0.91 -7.31 -1.38
N LEU A 76 -1.26 -6.38 -2.27
CA LEU A 76 -2.02 -5.18 -1.97
C LEU A 76 -3.32 -5.17 -2.78
N ALA A 77 -4.39 -4.68 -2.18
CA ALA A 77 -5.56 -4.16 -2.86
C ALA A 77 -5.79 -2.72 -2.41
N PHE A 78 -6.06 -1.82 -3.34
CA PHE A 78 -6.15 -0.38 -3.07
C PHE A 78 -7.02 0.34 -4.10
N GLN A 79 -7.61 1.46 -3.72
CA GLN A 79 -8.44 2.30 -4.57
C GLN A 79 -7.63 3.47 -5.13
N VAL A 80 -7.62 3.62 -6.45
CA VAL A 80 -6.83 4.60 -7.20
C VAL A 80 -7.70 5.59 -7.98
N SER A 81 -7.10 6.69 -8.43
CA SER A 81 -7.80 7.76 -9.14
C SER A 81 -8.09 7.36 -10.59
N THR A 82 -8.87 8.18 -11.29
CA THR A 82 -9.12 7.97 -12.72
C THR A 82 -7.81 8.06 -13.54
N ALA A 83 -6.89 8.95 -13.15
CA ALA A 83 -5.62 9.15 -13.86
C ALA A 83 -4.72 7.91 -13.74
N VAL A 84 -4.56 7.40 -12.52
CA VAL A 84 -3.82 6.17 -12.25
C VAL A 84 -4.49 4.98 -12.94
N LYS A 85 -5.82 4.84 -12.84
CA LYS A 85 -6.57 3.77 -13.53
C LYS A 85 -6.30 3.74 -15.03
N ASN A 86 -6.31 4.89 -15.70
CA ASN A 86 -6.03 4.96 -17.14
C ASN A 86 -4.60 4.52 -17.46
N LYS A 87 -3.61 4.92 -16.65
CA LYS A 87 -2.20 4.55 -16.85
C LYS A 87 -1.97 3.05 -16.64
N VAL A 88 -2.53 2.50 -15.57
CA VAL A 88 -2.45 1.06 -15.25
C VAL A 88 -3.19 0.21 -16.29
N ALA A 89 -4.33 0.67 -16.80
CA ALA A 89 -5.05 -0.01 -17.89
C ALA A 89 -4.20 -0.12 -19.17
N VAL A 90 -3.43 0.93 -19.51
CA VAL A 90 -2.47 0.86 -20.63
C VAL A 90 -1.42 -0.22 -20.35
N PHE A 91 -0.87 -0.26 -19.14
CA PHE A 91 0.11 -1.28 -18.75
C PHE A 91 -0.43 -2.70 -18.89
N GLN A 92 -1.71 -2.94 -18.53
CA GLN A 92 -2.32 -4.27 -18.65
C GLN A 92 -2.47 -4.75 -20.10
N HIS A 93 -2.70 -3.82 -21.02
CA HIS A 93 -2.89 -4.11 -22.44
C HIS A 93 -1.60 -4.02 -23.27
N SER A 94 -0.51 -3.54 -22.66
CA SER A 94 0.83 -3.50 -23.26
C SER A 94 1.69 -4.67 -22.77
N GLU A 95 2.64 -5.12 -23.58
CA GLU A 95 3.70 -6.00 -23.09
C GLU A 95 4.62 -5.22 -22.14
N LEU A 96 4.46 -5.44 -20.83
CA LEU A 96 5.39 -4.94 -19.81
C LEU A 96 6.70 -5.73 -19.88
N SER A 97 7.68 -5.20 -20.61
CA SER A 97 9.04 -5.75 -20.65
C SER A 97 9.80 -5.52 -19.35
N ASN A 98 9.50 -4.44 -18.64
CA ASN A 98 10.00 -4.12 -17.30
C ASN A 98 8.90 -4.33 -16.26
N THR A 99 9.14 -5.19 -15.27
CA THR A 99 8.22 -5.49 -14.16
C THR A 99 8.69 -4.96 -12.82
N GLU A 100 9.71 -4.08 -12.81
CA GLU A 100 10.18 -3.40 -11.61
C GLU A 100 9.06 -2.62 -10.93
N VAL A 101 9.01 -2.71 -9.61
CA VAL A 101 8.07 -2.01 -8.76
C VAL A 101 8.86 -1.31 -7.66
N ASN A 102 8.64 -0.01 -7.50
CA ASN A 102 9.12 0.74 -6.34
C ASN A 102 7.89 1.27 -5.60
N MET A 103 7.73 0.93 -4.32
CA MET A 103 6.56 1.32 -3.55
C MET A 103 6.92 1.83 -2.16
N GLN A 104 6.12 2.79 -1.69
CA GLN A 104 6.09 3.22 -0.29
C GLN A 104 4.66 3.15 0.21
N PHE A 105 4.47 2.58 1.40
CA PHE A 105 3.15 2.45 2.00
C PHE A 105 3.20 2.63 3.51
N ASN A 106 2.07 3.05 4.06
CA ASN A 106 1.83 3.25 5.48
C ASN A 106 0.49 2.64 5.85
N ILE A 107 0.48 1.72 6.80
CA ILE A 107 -0.73 1.24 7.47
C ILE A 107 -0.73 1.76 8.89
N TYR A 108 -1.86 2.34 9.26
CA TYR A 108 -2.11 2.99 10.53
C TYR A 108 -3.12 2.17 11.32
N ASP A 109 -2.85 2.02 12.60
CA ASP A 109 -3.76 1.42 13.57
C ASP A 109 -3.96 2.36 14.75
N TYR A 110 -5.07 2.19 15.47
CA TYR A 110 -5.39 3.01 16.64
C TYR A 110 -4.94 2.30 17.91
N ASP A 111 -4.08 2.96 18.70
CA ASP A 111 -3.71 2.51 20.02
C ASP A 111 -4.77 2.99 21.03
N PRO A 112 -5.60 2.09 21.60
CA PRO A 112 -6.66 2.48 22.54
C PRO A 112 -6.11 2.95 23.90
N ASP A 113 -4.91 2.50 24.28
CA ASP A 113 -4.27 2.85 25.55
C ASP A 113 -3.63 4.23 25.45
N ALA A 114 -2.86 4.47 24.39
CA ALA A 114 -2.24 5.77 24.10
C ALA A 114 -3.23 6.78 23.47
N LYS A 115 -4.40 6.33 23.03
CA LYS A 115 -5.47 7.10 22.38
C LYS A 115 -5.01 7.85 21.13
N MET A 116 -4.13 7.23 20.35
CA MET A 116 -3.54 7.82 19.16
C MET A 116 -3.31 6.79 18.08
N TYR A 117 -3.30 7.24 16.83
CA TYR A 117 -2.88 6.40 15.71
C TYR A 117 -1.37 6.23 15.68
N TYR A 118 -0.92 5.07 15.23
CA TYR A 118 0.49 4.75 15.03
C TYR A 118 0.66 3.93 13.73
N LEU A 119 1.86 3.93 13.18
CA LEU A 119 2.20 3.10 12.02
C LEU A 119 2.42 1.65 12.45
N CYS A 120 1.54 0.74 12.05
CA CYS A 120 1.61 -0.68 12.40
C CYS A 120 2.29 -1.53 11.33
N PHE A 121 2.29 -1.08 10.07
CA PHE A 121 2.97 -1.75 8.96
C PHE A 121 3.38 -0.73 7.88
N HIS A 122 4.67 -0.49 7.69
CA HIS A 122 5.12 0.58 6.80
C HIS A 122 6.53 0.38 6.23
N SER A 123 6.81 1.11 5.15
CA SER A 123 8.13 1.15 4.51
C SER A 123 9.07 2.24 5.07
N ASN A 124 8.63 2.98 6.09
CA ASN A 124 9.41 4.04 6.76
C ASN A 124 10.01 5.05 5.77
N GLU A 125 9.18 5.54 4.84
CA GLU A 125 9.55 6.51 3.79
C GLU A 125 10.69 6.04 2.87
N THR A 126 10.98 4.73 2.88
CA THR A 126 12.01 4.11 2.06
C THR A 126 11.35 3.34 0.92
N ASP A 127 11.90 3.45 -0.29
CA ASP A 127 11.42 2.70 -1.44
C ASP A 127 11.67 1.20 -1.25
N LEU A 128 10.59 0.43 -1.24
CA LEU A 128 10.62 -1.02 -1.35
C LEU A 128 10.63 -1.41 -2.82
N ASN A 129 11.73 -2.02 -3.23
CA ASN A 129 12.05 -2.43 -4.58
C ASN A 129 11.68 -3.90 -4.77
N GLY A 130 10.92 -4.17 -5.82
CA GLY A 130 10.40 -5.50 -6.10
C GLY A 130 10.08 -5.69 -7.57
N LEU A 131 9.50 -6.85 -7.86
CA LEU A 131 9.03 -7.21 -9.18
C LEU A 131 7.56 -7.61 -9.08
N ILE A 132 6.76 -7.32 -10.11
CA ILE A 132 5.38 -7.82 -10.15
C ILE A 132 5.42 -9.35 -10.04
N MET A 133 4.69 -9.88 -9.06
CA MET A 133 4.56 -11.31 -8.83
C MET A 133 3.97 -11.97 -10.08
N LYS A 134 4.52 -13.13 -10.47
CA LYS A 134 3.90 -13.96 -11.50
C LYS A 134 3.12 -15.09 -10.85
N SER A 135 1.86 -15.27 -11.24
CA SER A 135 0.99 -16.35 -10.78
C SER A 135 0.37 -17.02 -12.00
N GLY A 136 0.56 -18.34 -12.15
CA GLY A 136 0.00 -19.08 -13.30
C GLY A 136 0.52 -18.65 -14.67
N GLY A 137 1.65 -17.93 -14.74
CA GLY A 137 2.21 -17.37 -15.97
C GLY A 137 1.78 -15.92 -16.26
N GLU A 138 0.83 -15.38 -15.51
CA GLU A 138 0.34 -14.01 -15.64
C GLU A 138 0.94 -13.11 -14.57
N LEU A 139 1.06 -11.81 -14.86
CA LEU A 139 1.44 -10.81 -13.88
C LEU A 139 0.28 -10.59 -12.91
N ALA A 140 0.53 -10.71 -11.61
CA ALA A 140 -0.44 -10.51 -10.55
C ALA A 140 -0.68 -9.01 -10.31
N PHE A 141 -1.17 -8.31 -11.33
CA PHE A 141 -1.69 -6.95 -11.18
C PHE A 141 -2.98 -6.78 -11.97
N HIS A 142 -3.96 -6.14 -11.36
CA HIS A 142 -5.28 -5.94 -11.97
C HIS A 142 -5.87 -4.59 -11.59
N ILE A 143 -6.60 -3.94 -12.51
CA ILE A 143 -7.37 -2.72 -12.23
C ILE A 143 -8.80 -2.90 -12.75
N ASP A 144 -9.78 -2.54 -11.92
CA ASP A 144 -11.17 -2.54 -12.30
C ASP A 144 -11.52 -1.32 -13.16
N MET A 145 -12.27 -1.56 -14.24
CA MET A 145 -12.75 -0.47 -15.11
C MET A 145 -14.01 0.21 -14.58
N ASN A 146 -14.69 -0.45 -13.62
CA ASN A 146 -15.87 0.08 -12.94
C ASN A 146 -15.45 0.82 -11.67
N GLN A 147 -16.16 1.90 -11.38
CA GLN A 147 -15.95 2.67 -10.16
C GLN A 147 -16.27 1.82 -8.91
N SER A 148 -15.50 1.99 -7.83
CA SER A 148 -15.85 1.39 -6.53
C SER A 148 -17.11 2.01 -5.95
N MET A 149 -17.92 1.18 -5.31
CA MET A 149 -19.15 1.60 -4.64
C MET A 149 -18.94 1.92 -3.15
N GLU A 150 -17.76 1.60 -2.58
CA GLU A 150 -17.46 1.85 -1.16
C GLU A 150 -17.36 3.35 -0.86
N VAL A 151 -16.67 4.09 -1.73
CA VAL A 151 -16.58 5.55 -1.70
C VAL A 151 -16.86 6.05 -3.12
N VAL A 152 -17.97 6.75 -3.30
CA VAL A 152 -18.39 7.20 -4.64
C VAL A 152 -17.87 8.59 -5.01
N SER A 153 -17.35 9.33 -4.03
CA SER A 153 -16.70 10.64 -4.20
C SER A 153 -15.53 10.76 -3.23
N PRO A 154 -14.29 11.02 -3.70
CA PRO A 154 -13.92 11.15 -5.11
C PRO A 154 -14.08 9.84 -5.90
N LYS A 155 -14.19 9.93 -7.22
CA LYS A 155 -14.29 8.75 -8.09
C LYS A 155 -12.99 7.94 -8.02
N ASN A 156 -13.10 6.68 -7.64
CA ASN A 156 -11.98 5.78 -7.48
C ASN A 156 -12.28 4.38 -8.05
N TYR A 157 -11.22 3.57 -8.18
CA TYR A 157 -11.23 2.27 -8.85
C TYR A 157 -10.35 1.28 -8.10
N THR A 158 -10.83 0.05 -7.94
CA THR A 158 -10.09 -1.00 -7.22
C THR A 158 -8.96 -1.56 -8.07
N MET A 159 -7.75 -1.56 -7.51
CA MET A 159 -6.54 -2.15 -8.07
C MET A 159 -6.02 -3.23 -7.13
N SER A 160 -5.46 -4.31 -7.68
CA SER A 160 -4.68 -5.30 -6.94
C SER A 160 -3.27 -5.42 -7.53
N LEU A 161 -2.30 -5.68 -6.66
CA LEU A 161 -0.89 -5.83 -7.03
C LEU A 161 -0.22 -6.82 -6.09
N GLY A 162 0.46 -7.82 -6.65
CA GLY A 162 1.41 -8.66 -5.94
C GLY A 162 2.84 -8.24 -6.28
N VAL A 163 3.68 -8.04 -5.27
CA VAL A 163 5.07 -7.64 -5.43
C VAL A 163 5.98 -8.66 -4.76
N MET A 164 6.87 -9.26 -5.53
CA MET A 164 7.97 -10.08 -5.04
C MET A 164 9.17 -9.20 -4.70
N PRO A 165 9.96 -9.50 -3.66
CA PRO A 165 11.16 -8.72 -3.36
C PRO A 165 12.23 -8.91 -4.44
N GLU A 166 13.01 -7.87 -4.67
CA GLU A 166 14.29 -7.98 -5.38
C GLU A 166 15.34 -8.77 -4.57
N PRO A 167 16.43 -9.24 -5.21
CA PRO A 167 17.56 -9.89 -4.54
C PRO A 167 18.43 -8.89 -3.74
N LYS A 168 17.76 -8.04 -2.96
CA LYS A 168 18.33 -7.01 -2.09
C LYS A 168 17.59 -7.07 -0.76
N SER A 169 18.33 -7.10 0.35
CA SER A 169 17.73 -7.01 1.69
C SER A 169 17.17 -5.60 1.91
N GLN A 170 15.90 -5.54 2.33
CA GLN A 170 15.15 -4.32 2.60
C GLN A 170 14.42 -4.45 3.93
N ASP A 171 14.04 -3.32 4.51
CA ASP A 171 13.50 -3.26 5.86
C ASP A 171 12.01 -2.95 5.80
N ILE A 172 11.24 -3.76 6.50
CA ILE A 172 9.82 -3.56 6.72
C ILE A 172 9.60 -3.32 8.20
N HIS A 173 8.97 -2.21 8.52
CA HIS A 173 8.72 -1.78 9.88
C HIS A 173 7.32 -2.20 10.30
N LEU A 174 7.24 -2.83 11.47
CA LEU A 174 6.00 -3.28 12.07
C LEU A 174 5.89 -2.75 13.50
N ALA A 175 4.67 -2.58 13.96
CA ALA A 175 4.38 -2.28 15.34
C ALA A 175 3.06 -2.93 15.75
N VAL A 176 2.94 -3.29 17.03
CA VAL A 176 1.69 -3.81 17.63
C VAL A 176 1.08 -2.82 18.63
N SER A 177 1.79 -1.73 18.92
CA SER A 177 1.35 -0.60 19.74
C SER A 177 2.21 0.62 19.38
N ASN A 178 1.89 1.79 19.93
CA ASN A 178 2.72 2.97 19.75
C ASN A 178 4.17 2.80 20.28
N THR A 179 4.40 1.87 21.21
CA THR A 179 5.72 1.64 21.83
C THR A 179 6.42 0.37 21.34
N ASP A 180 5.68 -0.67 20.95
CA ASP A 180 6.23 -1.97 20.62
C ASP A 180 6.45 -2.11 19.11
N LYS A 181 7.65 -1.71 18.67
CA LYS A 181 8.07 -1.66 17.26
C LYS A 181 9.18 -2.68 16.97
N PHE A 182 9.15 -3.26 15.78
CA PHE A 182 10.18 -4.19 15.31
C PHE A 182 10.34 -4.12 13.80
N VAL A 183 11.51 -4.56 13.32
CA VAL A 183 11.84 -4.57 11.89
C VAL A 183 12.00 -6.01 11.42
N LYS A 184 11.37 -6.35 10.30
CA LYS A 184 11.62 -7.59 9.58
C LYS A 184 12.32 -7.28 8.26
N LYS A 185 13.11 -8.23 7.74
CA LYS A 185 13.73 -8.07 6.42
C LYS A 185 12.81 -8.64 5.33
N TRP A 186 12.88 -8.04 4.16
CA TRP A 186 12.22 -8.45 2.94
C TRP A 186 13.20 -8.39 1.79
N GLY A 187 13.26 -9.45 0.99
CA GLY A 187 14.37 -9.72 0.09
C GLY A 187 15.61 -10.27 0.79
N VAL A 188 16.47 -10.89 0.00
CA VAL A 188 17.76 -11.45 0.45
C VAL A 188 18.84 -10.97 -0.49
N ASN A 189 20.00 -10.59 0.05
CA ASN A 189 21.17 -10.33 -0.78
C ASN A 189 21.63 -11.65 -1.38
N VAL A 190 21.66 -11.75 -2.70
CA VAL A 190 22.29 -12.87 -3.39
C VAL A 190 23.74 -12.46 -3.66
N GLY A 191 24.66 -13.01 -2.87
CA GLY A 191 26.11 -12.84 -3.04
C GLY A 191 26.68 -13.77 -4.08
#